data_AF-A0A3D5D5F1-F1
#
_entry.id   AF-A0A3D5D5F1-F1
#
_cell.length_a   1.000
_cell.length_b   1.000
_cell.length_c   1.000
_cell.angle_alpha   90.00
_cell.angle_beta   90.00
_cell.angle_gamma   90.00
#
_symmetry.space_group_name_H-M   'P 1'
#
loop_
_entity.id
_entity.type
_entity.pdbx_description
1 polymer ?
#
loop_
_entity_poly.entity_id
_entity_poly.type
_entity_poly.pdbx_seq_one_letter_code
_entity_poly.pdbx_strand_id
1 'polypeptide(L)'
;MTRLFTMTVLAGLLLPAFLLPAQGEVSFEKEIVPLLAKRCLECHNARDEKGGLDLSNRKAALVGGDSGHVIASGKVADSLLIERVVAGEMPPKSRGQSQKLPAAEIALLKRWIAEGAQWPEGREIDIYEKTTDVRGGLDWWSLQPVKRPAVPAVQQADRVRNPIDAFILAQLEKRQLKPAPLADKRTLIRRAYFDLLGLPPTAEQVDAFVRDKNPKAYEQLIDELLASKHYGERWARYWLDLVRFAETCGYERDQLKPN
;
A
#
# COMPACT_ATOMS: atom_id res chain seq x y z
N MET A 1 33.26 77.52 -4.99
CA MET A 1 32.50 77.27 -3.75
C MET A 1 31.39 76.28 -4.09
N THR A 2 31.70 74.98 -4.01
CA THR A 2 30.83 73.91 -4.52
C THR A 2 30.39 73.08 -3.32
N ARG A 3 29.14 73.26 -2.88
CA ARG A 3 28.56 72.55 -1.73
C ARG A 3 28.08 71.17 -2.20
N LEU A 4 28.71 70.09 -1.72
CA LEU A 4 28.20 68.73 -1.84
C LEU A 4 27.03 68.54 -0.87
N PHE A 5 25.87 68.13 -1.39
CA PHE A 5 24.74 67.63 -0.62
C PHE A 5 24.90 66.11 -0.44
N THR A 6 25.05 65.64 0.80
CA THR A 6 24.98 64.22 1.14
C THR A 6 23.53 63.82 1.36
N MET A 7 22.93 63.07 0.43
CA MET A 7 21.64 62.39 0.62
C MET A 7 21.87 61.07 1.36
N THR A 8 21.45 61.02 2.61
CA THR A 8 21.38 59.79 3.41
C THR A 8 20.12 59.02 3.01
N VAL A 9 20.25 57.94 2.25
CA VAL A 9 19.13 57.04 1.91
C VAL A 9 18.96 56.04 3.05
N LEU A 10 17.88 56.18 3.82
CA LEU A 10 17.48 55.24 4.87
C LEU A 10 16.82 54.02 4.21
N ALA A 11 17.56 52.93 4.06
CA ALA A 11 17.04 51.67 3.53
C ALA A 11 16.17 50.98 4.62
N GLY A 12 14.85 51.12 4.51
CA GLY A 12 13.89 50.39 5.35
C GLY A 12 13.88 48.91 5.00
N LEU A 13 14.30 48.06 5.93
CA LEU A 13 14.23 46.60 5.81
C LEU A 13 12.76 46.15 5.96
N LEU A 14 12.05 46.00 4.83
CA LEU A 14 10.74 45.34 4.79
C LEU A 14 10.96 43.82 4.87
N LEU A 15 10.80 43.25 6.07
CA LEU A 15 10.71 41.81 6.27
C LEU A 15 9.42 41.29 5.61
N PRO A 16 9.49 40.36 4.64
CA PRO A 16 8.30 39.78 4.05
C PRO A 16 7.58 38.94 5.12
N ALA A 17 6.35 39.34 5.45
CA ALA A 17 5.45 38.52 6.24
C ALA A 17 5.13 37.25 5.44
N PHE A 18 5.73 36.13 5.85
CA PHE A 18 5.32 34.82 5.39
C PHE A 18 3.90 34.56 5.91
N LEU A 19 2.91 34.84 5.07
CA LEU A 19 1.55 34.34 5.24
C LEU A 19 1.61 32.81 5.17
N LEU A 20 1.62 32.17 6.34
CA LEU A 20 1.35 30.75 6.47
C LEU A 20 -0.02 30.48 5.83
N PRO A 21 -0.14 29.50 4.91
CA PRO A 21 -1.44 29.15 4.35
C PRO A 21 -2.36 28.74 5.50
N ALA A 22 -3.54 29.35 5.56
CA ALA A 22 -4.60 28.88 6.46
C ALA A 22 -4.86 27.41 6.11
N GLN A 23 -4.53 26.51 7.04
CA GLN A 23 -4.92 25.12 6.92
C GLN A 23 -6.45 25.09 6.88
N GLY A 24 -7.04 24.46 5.87
CA GLY A 24 -8.50 24.34 5.75
C GLY A 24 -9.12 23.63 6.96
N GLU A 25 -10.43 23.77 7.10
CA GLU A 25 -11.22 23.07 8.14
C GLU A 25 -10.93 21.58 8.14
N VAL A 26 -10.89 20.97 9.33
CA VAL A 26 -10.67 19.53 9.48
C VAL A 26 -11.82 18.78 8.84
N SER A 27 -11.51 17.92 7.86
CA SER A 27 -12.51 17.04 7.28
C SER A 27 -12.76 15.85 8.20
N PHE A 28 -13.98 15.79 8.77
CA PHE A 28 -14.40 14.63 9.57
C PHE A 28 -14.22 13.31 8.80
N GLU A 29 -14.75 13.20 7.58
CA GLU A 29 -14.71 11.97 6.77
C GLU A 29 -13.31 11.60 6.27
N LYS A 30 -12.48 12.57 5.89
CA LYS A 30 -11.16 12.29 5.29
C LYS A 30 -10.05 12.16 6.32
N GLU A 31 -10.16 12.83 7.46
CA GLU A 31 -9.07 12.95 8.42
C GLU A 31 -9.42 12.31 9.78
N ILE A 32 -10.64 12.50 10.29
CA ILE A 32 -11.03 12.01 11.63
C ILE A 32 -11.51 10.57 11.61
N VAL A 33 -12.34 10.18 10.65
CA VAL A 33 -12.85 8.80 10.52
C VAL A 33 -11.70 7.78 10.43
N PRO A 34 -10.70 7.93 9.53
CA PRO A 34 -9.57 7.00 9.48
C PRO A 34 -8.76 6.99 10.77
N LEU A 35 -8.63 8.13 11.45
CA LEU A 35 -7.89 8.23 12.70
C LEU A 35 -8.59 7.49 13.85
N LEU A 36 -9.89 7.69 14.02
CA LEU A 36 -10.68 6.98 15.03
C LEU A 36 -10.70 5.48 14.74
N ALA A 37 -10.94 5.06 13.48
CA ALA A 37 -10.92 3.65 13.08
C ALA A 37 -9.55 2.98 13.33
N LYS A 38 -8.46 3.73 13.13
CA LYS A 38 -7.08 3.27 13.37
C LYS A 38 -6.74 3.16 14.85
N ARG A 39 -7.08 4.16 15.67
CA ARG A 39 -6.53 4.32 17.03
C ARG A 39 -7.50 3.97 18.14
N CYS A 40 -8.81 4.09 17.90
CA CYS A 40 -9.82 4.09 18.96
C CYS A 40 -10.79 2.92 18.83
N LEU A 41 -11.27 2.64 17.61
CA LEU A 41 -12.40 1.72 17.42
C LEU A 41 -12.08 0.25 17.62
N GLU A 42 -10.82 -0.15 17.81
CA GLU A 42 -10.49 -1.53 18.20
C GLU A 42 -11.12 -1.90 19.55
N CYS A 43 -11.25 -0.94 20.48
CA CYS A 43 -11.74 -1.17 21.84
C CYS A 43 -12.79 -0.17 22.33
N HIS A 44 -13.18 0.81 21.51
CA HIS A 44 -14.19 1.81 21.86
C HIS A 44 -15.26 1.87 20.76
N ASN A 45 -16.02 0.79 20.63
CA ASN A 45 -17.08 0.62 19.64
C ASN A 45 -18.28 -0.11 20.28
N ALA A 46 -19.44 -0.12 19.61
CA ALA A 46 -20.67 -0.75 20.12
C ALA A 46 -20.59 -2.25 20.51
N ARG A 47 -19.53 -2.97 20.12
CA ARG A 47 -19.30 -4.39 20.48
C ARG A 47 -18.24 -4.58 21.58
N ASP A 48 -17.30 -3.64 21.71
CA ASP A 48 -16.27 -3.63 22.74
C ASP A 48 -16.14 -2.19 23.24
N GLU A 49 -16.82 -1.89 24.36
CA GLU A 49 -16.92 -0.57 24.97
C GLU A 49 -15.98 -0.49 26.18
N LYS A 50 -14.66 -0.60 25.97
CA LYS A 50 -13.73 -0.54 27.11
C LYS A 50 -13.84 0.80 27.83
N GLY A 51 -13.98 0.73 29.16
CA GLY A 51 -14.25 1.91 29.98
C GLY A 51 -15.62 2.56 29.68
N GLY A 52 -16.60 1.78 29.22
CA GLY A 52 -17.96 2.23 28.93
C GLY A 52 -18.07 3.20 27.76
N LEU A 53 -17.05 3.27 26.91
CA LEU A 53 -16.93 4.29 25.86
C LEU A 53 -17.11 3.69 24.47
N ASP A 54 -18.05 4.24 23.71
CA ASP A 54 -18.24 3.99 22.28
C ASP A 54 -17.97 5.27 21.45
N LEU A 55 -16.95 5.20 20.59
CA LEU A 55 -16.56 6.27 19.67
C LEU A 55 -16.98 5.97 18.23
N SER A 56 -17.84 4.98 17.99
CA SER A 56 -18.33 4.65 16.63
C SER A 56 -19.39 5.65 16.14
N ASN A 57 -20.10 6.34 17.04
CA ASN A 57 -21.13 7.30 16.66
C ASN A 57 -21.18 8.48 17.62
N ARG A 58 -21.68 9.62 17.12
CA ARG A 58 -21.75 10.88 17.88
C ARG A 58 -22.54 10.77 19.17
N LYS A 59 -23.68 10.07 19.16
CA LYS A 59 -24.59 10.00 20.30
C LYS A 59 -23.91 9.32 21.49
N ALA A 60 -23.30 8.17 21.26
CA ALA A 60 -22.57 7.44 22.29
C ALA A 60 -21.29 8.18 22.74
N ALA A 61 -20.55 8.76 21.78
CA ALA A 61 -19.35 9.53 22.10
C ALA A 61 -19.64 10.76 23.01
N LEU A 62 -20.82 11.38 22.88
CA LEU A 62 -21.26 12.48 23.74
C LEU A 62 -21.77 12.02 25.11
N VAL A 63 -22.25 10.78 25.26
CA VAL A 63 -22.56 10.21 26.58
C VAL A 63 -21.27 10.08 27.40
N GLY A 64 -20.17 9.71 26.74
CA GLY A 64 -18.88 9.49 27.38
C GLY A 64 -18.71 8.04 27.84
N GLY A 65 -17.79 7.81 28.77
CA GLY A 65 -17.58 6.50 29.38
C GLY A 65 -17.60 6.55 30.90
N ASP A 66 -17.08 5.51 31.55
CA ASP A 66 -17.03 5.39 33.01
C ASP A 66 -16.26 6.53 33.69
N SER A 67 -15.35 7.18 32.96
CA SER A 67 -14.60 8.36 33.39
C SER A 67 -15.29 9.69 33.08
N GLY A 68 -16.54 9.66 32.61
CA GLY A 68 -17.33 10.82 32.24
C GLY A 68 -17.18 11.24 30.77
N HIS A 69 -17.45 12.53 30.52
CA HIS A 69 -17.53 13.09 29.18
C HIS A 69 -16.16 13.15 28.49
N VAL A 70 -16.07 12.70 27.23
CA VAL A 70 -14.79 12.54 26.53
C VAL A 70 -14.45 13.65 25.53
N ILE A 71 -15.47 14.26 24.91
CA ILE A 71 -15.31 15.27 23.84
C ILE A 71 -16.12 16.51 24.18
N ALA A 72 -15.44 17.55 24.68
CA ALA A 72 -16.06 18.85 24.92
C ALA A 72 -15.89 19.75 23.67
N SER A 73 -16.98 19.89 22.89
CA SER A 73 -17.00 20.70 21.66
C SER A 73 -16.46 22.12 21.88
N GLY A 74 -15.46 22.52 21.11
CA GLY A 74 -14.78 23.82 21.21
C GLY A 74 -13.80 23.94 22.38
N LYS A 75 -13.73 22.97 23.29
CA LYS A 75 -12.96 23.02 24.53
C LYS A 75 -11.94 21.89 24.60
N VAL A 76 -10.81 22.10 23.94
CA VAL A 76 -9.71 21.12 23.87
C VAL A 76 -9.18 20.75 25.25
N ALA A 77 -9.03 21.73 26.16
CA ALA A 77 -8.51 21.50 27.51
C ALA A 77 -9.48 20.71 28.40
N ASP A 78 -10.79 20.80 28.14
CA ASP A 78 -11.83 20.12 28.92
C ASP A 78 -12.17 18.73 28.33
N SER A 79 -11.47 18.30 27.28
CA SER A 79 -11.74 17.04 26.57
C SER A 79 -10.83 15.93 27.09
N LEU A 80 -11.40 14.99 27.87
CA LEU A 80 -10.68 13.85 28.42
C LEU A 80 -9.99 12.99 27.33
N LEU A 81 -10.59 12.91 26.14
CA LEU A 81 -9.96 12.24 24.99
C LEU A 81 -8.57 12.81 24.71
N ILE A 82 -8.43 14.14 24.69
CA ILE A 82 -7.16 14.82 24.43
C ILE A 82 -6.17 14.61 25.57
N GLU A 83 -6.64 14.68 26.82
CA GLU A 83 -5.81 14.43 27.99
C GLU A 83 -5.15 13.05 27.93
N ARG A 84 -5.95 11.99 27.72
CA ARG A 84 -5.48 10.59 27.71
C ARG A 84 -4.51 10.30 26.55
N VAL A 85 -4.78 10.83 25.35
CA VAL A 85 -3.88 10.61 24.19
C VAL A 85 -2.57 11.42 24.32
N VAL A 86 -2.61 12.62 24.90
CA VAL A 86 -1.41 13.43 25.16
C VAL A 86 -0.54 12.79 26.24
N ALA A 87 -1.16 12.25 27.29
CA ALA A 87 -0.48 11.48 28.33
C ALA A 87 0.13 10.18 27.79
N GLY A 88 -0.35 9.67 26.65
CA GLY A 88 0.08 8.40 26.07
C GLY A 88 -0.48 7.19 26.81
N GLU A 89 -1.59 7.38 27.53
CA GLU A 89 -2.34 6.32 28.20
C GLU A 89 -3.27 5.61 27.23
N MET A 90 -3.73 6.33 26.19
CA MET A 90 -4.56 5.79 25.13
C MET A 90 -3.90 6.01 23.76
N PRO A 91 -3.77 4.95 22.93
CA PRO A 91 -4.01 3.54 23.25
C PRO A 91 -3.05 2.99 24.32
N PRO A 92 -3.46 1.98 25.11
CA PRO A 92 -2.60 1.36 26.11
C PRO A 92 -1.39 0.69 25.46
N LYS A 93 -0.33 0.42 26.22
CA LYS A 93 0.84 -0.29 25.72
C LYS A 93 0.46 -1.68 25.18
N SER A 94 1.01 -2.06 24.04
CA SER A 94 0.89 -3.42 23.50
C SER A 94 2.24 -4.12 23.59
N ARG A 95 2.28 -5.30 24.23
CA ARG A 95 3.52 -6.08 24.45
C ARG A 95 4.66 -5.23 25.07
N GLY A 96 4.31 -4.34 25.99
CA GLY A 96 5.25 -3.44 26.65
C GLY A 96 5.69 -2.21 25.83
N GLN A 97 5.30 -2.12 24.55
CA GLN A 97 5.65 -1.00 23.68
C GLN A 97 4.60 0.12 23.76
N SER A 98 5.06 1.37 23.77
CA SER A 98 4.17 2.53 23.73
C SER A 98 3.45 2.60 22.38
N GLN A 99 2.14 2.85 22.44
CA GLN A 99 1.30 3.10 21.26
C GLN A 99 0.89 4.56 21.17
N LYS A 100 1.65 5.47 21.81
CA LYS A 100 1.35 6.90 21.83
C LYS A 100 1.22 7.43 20.40
N LEU A 101 0.17 8.22 20.18
CA LEU A 101 -0.09 8.81 18.87
C LEU A 101 1.06 9.75 18.46
N PRO A 102 1.42 9.79 17.17
CA PRO A 102 2.27 10.84 16.61
C PRO A 102 1.71 12.23 16.91
N ALA A 103 2.59 13.21 17.07
CA ALA A 103 2.21 14.59 17.38
C ALA A 103 1.22 15.19 16.36
N ALA A 104 1.34 14.81 15.08
CA ALA A 104 0.43 15.25 14.03
C ALA A 104 -1.00 14.72 14.21
N GLU A 105 -1.17 13.45 14.61
CA GLU A 105 -2.49 12.86 14.87
C GLU A 105 -3.14 13.50 16.12
N ILE A 106 -2.34 13.77 17.17
CA ILE A 106 -2.81 14.50 18.35
C ILE A 106 -3.23 15.93 17.98
N ALA A 107 -2.43 16.63 17.18
CA ALA A 107 -2.74 17.99 16.72
C ALA A 107 -4.03 18.03 15.88
N LEU A 108 -4.26 17.02 15.04
CA LEU A 108 -5.49 16.86 14.28
C LEU A 108 -6.72 16.70 15.18
N LEU A 109 -6.65 15.84 16.21
CA LEU A 109 -7.74 15.70 17.19
C LEU A 109 -8.01 17.01 17.95
N LYS A 110 -6.95 17.72 18.37
CA LYS A 110 -7.08 19.01 19.05
C LYS A 110 -7.76 20.04 18.15
N ARG A 111 -7.36 20.15 16.88
CA ARG A 111 -7.97 21.05 15.90
C ARG A 111 -9.44 20.71 15.69
N TRP A 112 -9.75 19.45 15.43
CA TRP A 112 -11.13 19.01 15.23
C TRP A 112 -12.03 19.37 16.42
N ILE A 113 -11.56 19.15 17.65
CA ILE A 113 -12.32 19.54 18.84
C ILE A 113 -12.43 21.06 18.97
N ALA A 114 -11.36 21.82 18.71
CA ALA A 114 -11.37 23.28 18.73
C ALA A 114 -12.36 23.87 17.71
N GLU A 115 -12.48 23.23 16.55
CA GLU A 115 -13.44 23.56 15.46
C GLU A 115 -14.87 23.08 15.76
N GLY A 116 -15.14 22.62 16.99
CA GLY A 116 -16.47 22.25 17.46
C GLY A 116 -16.76 20.75 17.42
N ALA A 117 -15.75 19.91 17.16
CA ALA A 117 -15.89 18.46 17.02
C ALA A 117 -17.01 18.09 16.03
N GLN A 118 -17.00 18.71 14.86
CA GLN A 118 -18.03 18.51 13.85
C GLN A 118 -18.13 17.02 13.50
N TRP A 119 -19.31 16.45 13.71
CA TRP A 119 -19.63 15.06 13.46
C TRP A 119 -21.05 15.01 12.89
N PRO A 120 -21.25 14.50 11.66
CA PRO A 120 -22.56 14.46 11.04
C PRO A 120 -23.58 13.66 11.86
N GLU A 121 -24.81 14.15 11.96
CA GLU A 121 -25.86 13.43 12.67
C GLU A 121 -26.16 12.07 12.02
N GLY A 122 -26.35 11.04 12.83
CA GLY A 122 -26.60 9.67 12.35
C GLY A 122 -25.39 8.95 11.73
N ARG A 123 -24.21 9.57 11.73
CA ARG A 123 -22.99 8.95 11.18
C ARG A 123 -22.40 7.93 12.16
N GLU A 124 -22.46 6.67 11.77
CA GLU A 124 -21.81 5.53 12.43
C GLU A 124 -20.55 5.13 11.67
N ILE A 125 -19.42 4.99 12.36
CA ILE A 125 -18.12 4.62 11.81
C ILE A 125 -17.92 3.12 11.97
N ASP A 126 -17.73 2.42 10.83
CA ASP A 126 -17.25 1.04 10.85
C ASP A 126 -15.71 1.04 10.89
N ILE A 127 -15.15 0.21 11.79
CA ILE A 127 -13.73 -0.02 11.95
C ILE A 127 -13.03 -0.53 10.65
N TYR A 128 -13.79 -1.13 9.74
CA TYR A 128 -13.36 -1.60 8.43
C TYR A 128 -13.74 -0.66 7.28
N GLU A 129 -14.35 0.51 7.52
CA GLU A 129 -14.80 1.35 6.40
C GLU A 129 -13.63 1.85 5.52
N LYS A 130 -12.49 2.13 6.15
CA LYS A 130 -11.30 2.69 5.49
C LYS A 130 -10.07 1.85 5.73
N THR A 131 -9.24 1.78 4.71
CA THR A 131 -7.91 1.18 4.78
C THR A 131 -6.98 2.12 5.51
N THR A 132 -6.24 1.55 6.45
CA THR A 132 -5.20 2.20 7.23
C THR A 132 -3.91 1.41 7.09
N ASP A 133 -2.81 1.96 7.59
CA ASP A 133 -1.53 1.27 7.73
C ASP A 133 -1.56 0.09 8.72
N VAL A 134 -2.60 -0.01 9.55
CA VAL A 134 -2.77 -1.11 10.53
C VAL A 134 -3.80 -2.15 10.10
N ARG A 135 -4.76 -1.79 9.23
CA ARG A 135 -5.90 -2.65 8.86
C ARG A 135 -6.36 -2.36 7.43
N GLY A 136 -6.58 -3.42 6.64
CA GLY A 136 -7.28 -3.33 5.36
C GLY A 136 -8.79 -3.15 5.57
N GLY A 137 -9.34 -2.06 5.03
CA GLY A 137 -10.77 -1.78 5.07
C GLY A 137 -11.50 -2.37 3.87
N LEU A 138 -12.81 -2.12 3.77
CA LEU A 138 -13.66 -2.51 2.66
C LEU A 138 -13.24 -1.82 1.35
N ASP A 139 -12.59 -0.66 1.44
CA ASP A 139 -11.94 0.05 0.33
C ASP A 139 -10.62 -0.59 -0.15
N TRP A 140 -10.17 -1.70 0.46
CA TRP A 140 -8.97 -2.41 0.04
C TRP A 140 -9.08 -2.91 -1.41
N TRP A 141 -7.99 -2.78 -2.18
CA TRP A 141 -8.00 -2.95 -3.64
C TRP A 141 -8.58 -4.31 -4.10
N SER A 142 -8.38 -5.39 -3.33
CA SER A 142 -8.85 -6.73 -3.68
C SER A 142 -10.32 -6.99 -3.29
N LEU A 143 -10.92 -6.11 -2.47
CA LEU A 143 -12.33 -6.16 -2.09
C LEU A 143 -13.20 -5.28 -3.00
N GLN A 144 -12.57 -4.45 -3.83
CA GLN A 144 -13.26 -3.61 -4.78
C GLN A 144 -13.71 -4.42 -6.01
N PRO A 145 -14.87 -4.09 -6.60
CA PRO A 145 -15.29 -4.70 -7.86
C PRO A 145 -14.21 -4.56 -8.93
N VAL A 146 -13.88 -5.66 -9.61
CA VAL A 146 -12.92 -5.66 -10.72
C VAL A 146 -13.53 -4.86 -11.88
N LYS A 147 -12.94 -3.70 -12.17
CA LYS A 147 -13.31 -2.86 -13.32
C LYS A 147 -12.35 -3.15 -14.46
N ARG A 148 -12.88 -3.40 -15.66
CA ARG A 148 -12.05 -3.48 -16.87
C ARG A 148 -11.70 -2.06 -17.32
N PRO A 149 -10.43 -1.61 -17.22
CA PRO A 149 -10.05 -0.29 -17.69
C PRO A 149 -10.12 -0.21 -19.21
N ALA A 150 -10.31 1.00 -19.73
CA ALA A 150 -10.16 1.25 -21.15
C ALA A 150 -8.69 0.99 -21.57
N VAL A 151 -8.50 0.32 -22.69
CA VAL A 151 -7.17 0.06 -23.25
C VAL A 151 -6.59 1.40 -23.74
N PRO A 152 -5.39 1.81 -23.31
CA PRO A 152 -4.80 3.08 -23.72
C PRO A 152 -4.54 3.12 -25.23
N ALA A 153 -4.77 4.28 -25.85
CA ALA A 153 -4.26 4.56 -27.19
C ALA A 153 -2.75 4.86 -27.10
N VAL A 154 -1.96 4.24 -27.96
CA VAL A 154 -0.50 4.37 -28.00
C VAL A 154 -0.04 4.73 -29.41
N GLN A 155 1.12 5.38 -29.53
CA GLN A 155 1.65 5.79 -30.83
C GLN A 155 2.12 4.57 -31.64
N GLN A 156 2.75 3.60 -30.97
CA GLN A 156 3.21 2.35 -31.58
C GLN A 156 2.14 1.26 -31.58
N ALA A 157 0.96 1.56 -32.16
CA ALA A 157 -0.17 0.64 -32.20
C ALA A 157 0.11 -0.67 -32.96
N ASP A 158 1.04 -0.64 -33.92
CA ASP A 158 1.53 -1.79 -34.68
C ASP A 158 2.22 -2.85 -33.79
N ARG A 159 2.71 -2.45 -32.61
CA ARG A 159 3.39 -3.34 -31.66
C ARG A 159 2.46 -4.01 -30.66
N VAL A 160 1.18 -3.61 -30.62
CA VAL A 160 0.20 -4.14 -29.67
C VAL A 160 -0.33 -5.48 -30.20
N ARG A 161 0.08 -6.60 -29.58
CA ARG A 161 -0.45 -7.93 -29.90
C ARG A 161 -1.63 -8.30 -29.01
N ASN A 162 -1.63 -7.80 -27.78
CA ASN A 162 -2.71 -7.94 -26.83
C ASN A 162 -2.88 -6.65 -26.00
N PRO A 163 -4.01 -6.45 -25.29
CA PRO A 163 -4.25 -5.22 -24.53
C PRO A 163 -3.17 -4.86 -23.49
N ILE A 164 -2.48 -5.84 -22.90
CA ILE A 164 -1.42 -5.59 -21.90
C ILE A 164 -0.25 -4.84 -22.54
N ASP A 165 0.07 -5.13 -23.80
CA ASP A 165 1.14 -4.45 -24.54
C ASP A 165 0.85 -2.95 -24.64
N ALA A 166 -0.41 -2.55 -24.84
CA ALA A 166 -0.80 -1.14 -24.90
C ALA A 166 -0.61 -0.44 -23.54
N PHE A 167 -0.88 -1.11 -22.42
CA PHE A 167 -0.60 -0.55 -21.09
C PHE A 167 0.90 -0.37 -20.84
N ILE A 168 1.73 -1.33 -21.27
CA ILE A 168 3.19 -1.24 -21.15
C ILE A 168 3.72 -0.11 -22.04
N LEU A 169 3.31 -0.09 -23.31
CA LEU A 169 3.72 0.92 -24.29
C LEU A 169 3.31 2.33 -23.84
N ALA A 170 2.10 2.52 -23.31
CA ALA A 170 1.67 3.82 -22.79
C ALA A 170 2.61 4.35 -21.68
N GLN A 171 3.09 3.47 -20.80
CA GLN A 171 4.06 3.85 -19.76
C GLN A 171 5.46 4.12 -20.33
N LEU A 172 5.89 3.35 -21.32
CA LEU A 172 7.16 3.57 -22.01
C LEU A 172 7.16 4.90 -22.77
N GLU A 173 6.12 5.17 -23.56
CA GLU A 173 5.94 6.42 -24.32
C GLU A 173 5.89 7.65 -23.39
N LYS A 174 5.12 7.58 -22.29
CA LYS A 174 5.07 8.64 -21.27
C LYS A 174 6.45 8.94 -20.67
N ARG A 175 7.29 7.92 -20.52
CA ARG A 175 8.65 8.03 -19.97
C ARG A 175 9.72 8.20 -21.05
N GLN A 176 9.34 8.30 -22.32
CA GLN A 176 10.24 8.40 -23.47
C GLN A 176 11.24 7.24 -23.57
N LEU A 177 10.81 6.05 -23.13
CA LEU A 177 11.58 4.81 -23.19
C LEU A 177 11.17 3.97 -24.40
N LYS A 178 12.11 3.18 -24.89
CA LYS A 178 11.87 2.20 -25.96
C LYS A 178 11.93 0.78 -25.40
N PRO A 179 11.08 -0.16 -25.87
CA PRO A 179 11.23 -1.56 -25.52
C PRO A 179 12.61 -2.09 -25.90
N ALA A 180 13.13 -3.03 -25.11
CA ALA A 180 14.31 -3.80 -25.48
C ALA A 180 14.03 -4.61 -26.77
N PRO A 181 15.05 -4.87 -27.60
CA PRO A 181 14.90 -5.75 -28.75
C PRO A 181 14.49 -7.16 -28.30
N LEU A 182 13.78 -7.87 -29.17
CA LEU A 182 13.47 -9.28 -28.94
C LEU A 182 14.77 -10.09 -28.89
N ALA A 183 14.81 -11.06 -27.98
CA ALA A 183 15.92 -12.00 -27.91
C ALA A 183 15.96 -12.86 -29.19
N ASP A 184 17.16 -13.25 -29.61
CA ASP A 184 17.33 -14.17 -30.73
C ASP A 184 16.82 -15.58 -30.37
N LYS A 185 16.58 -16.39 -31.40
CA LYS A 185 16.02 -17.74 -31.23
C LYS A 185 16.88 -18.65 -30.36
N ARG A 186 18.22 -18.59 -30.45
CA ARG A 186 19.10 -19.44 -29.62
C ARG A 186 18.97 -19.06 -28.15
N THR A 187 18.89 -17.76 -27.86
CA THR A 187 18.64 -17.26 -26.50
C THR A 187 17.26 -17.68 -25.98
N LEU A 188 16.21 -17.57 -26.81
CA LEU A 188 14.84 -17.91 -26.41
C LEU A 188 14.68 -19.38 -26.03
N ILE A 189 15.12 -20.31 -26.89
CA ILE A 189 15.01 -21.75 -26.58
C ILE A 189 15.80 -22.12 -25.32
N ARG A 190 17.02 -21.57 -25.17
CA ARG A 190 17.83 -21.84 -23.98
C ARG A 190 17.12 -21.39 -22.70
N ARG A 191 16.54 -20.17 -22.69
CA ARG A 191 15.80 -19.66 -21.52
C ARG A 191 14.57 -20.51 -21.23
N ALA A 192 13.75 -20.78 -22.24
CA ALA A 192 12.54 -21.59 -22.09
C ALA A 192 12.82 -22.98 -21.47
N TYR A 193 13.86 -23.67 -21.93
CA TYR A 193 14.26 -24.97 -21.41
C TYR A 193 14.74 -24.90 -19.95
N PHE A 194 15.57 -23.93 -19.59
CA PHE A 194 16.00 -23.77 -18.19
C PHE A 194 14.85 -23.35 -17.26
N ASP A 195 13.96 -22.48 -17.71
CA ASP A 195 12.87 -21.99 -16.90
C ASP A 195 11.83 -23.10 -16.66
N LEU A 196 11.44 -23.81 -17.72
CA LEU A 196 10.38 -24.82 -17.67
C LEU A 196 10.89 -26.19 -17.21
N LEU A 197 12.04 -26.66 -17.71
CA LEU A 197 12.54 -28.01 -17.40
C LEU A 197 13.73 -27.99 -16.42
N GLY A 198 14.43 -26.87 -16.27
CA GLY A 198 15.64 -26.79 -15.45
C GLY A 198 16.88 -27.44 -16.09
N LEU A 199 16.79 -27.83 -17.37
CA LEU A 199 17.87 -28.47 -18.13
C LEU A 199 18.10 -27.72 -19.44
N PRO A 200 19.32 -27.71 -20.01
CA PRO A 200 19.55 -27.12 -21.32
C PRO A 200 18.92 -27.94 -22.45
N PRO A 201 18.57 -27.32 -23.60
CA PRO A 201 18.21 -28.05 -24.81
C PRO A 201 19.42 -28.77 -25.42
N THR A 202 19.20 -29.82 -26.20
CA THR A 202 20.27 -30.44 -27.02
C THR A 202 20.63 -29.56 -28.21
N ALA A 203 21.79 -29.80 -28.82
CA ALA A 203 22.24 -29.04 -30.00
C ALA A 203 21.24 -29.18 -31.17
N GLU A 204 20.69 -30.39 -31.37
CA GLU A 204 19.73 -30.70 -32.41
C GLU A 204 18.41 -29.96 -32.20
N GLN A 205 17.94 -29.86 -30.95
CA GLN A 205 16.73 -29.11 -30.59
C GLN A 205 16.90 -27.61 -30.85
N VAL A 206 18.07 -27.06 -30.51
CA VAL A 206 18.40 -25.66 -30.82
C VAL A 206 18.40 -25.42 -32.33
N ASP A 207 19.07 -26.27 -33.10
CA ASP A 207 19.18 -26.08 -34.54
C ASP A 207 17.85 -26.32 -35.27
N ALA A 208 16.98 -27.21 -34.76
CA ALA A 208 15.62 -27.37 -35.26
C ALA A 208 14.81 -26.08 -35.04
N PHE A 209 14.77 -25.55 -33.82
CA PHE A 209 14.01 -24.34 -33.48
C PHE A 209 14.52 -23.08 -34.20
N VAL A 210 15.83 -22.92 -34.32
CA VAL A 210 16.44 -21.77 -35.00
C VAL A 210 16.07 -21.75 -36.48
N ARG A 211 16.03 -22.92 -37.13
CA ARG A 211 15.70 -23.07 -38.56
C ARG A 211 14.21 -23.05 -38.85
N ASP A 212 13.37 -23.32 -37.87
CA ASP A 212 11.92 -23.32 -38.03
C ASP A 212 11.43 -21.91 -38.41
N LYS A 213 10.80 -21.74 -39.57
CA LYS A 213 10.28 -20.44 -40.04
C LYS A 213 8.82 -20.20 -39.65
N ASN A 214 8.17 -21.15 -38.96
CA ASN A 214 6.80 -21.00 -38.51
C ASN A 214 6.69 -19.78 -37.57
N PRO A 215 5.78 -18.82 -37.82
CA PRO A 215 5.56 -17.70 -36.93
C PRO A 215 5.10 -18.10 -35.52
N LYS A 216 4.60 -19.33 -35.35
CA LYS A 216 4.17 -19.92 -34.06
C LYS A 216 5.20 -20.88 -33.44
N ALA A 217 6.42 -20.94 -33.96
CA ALA A 217 7.42 -21.90 -33.50
C ALA A 217 7.72 -21.77 -32.00
N TYR A 218 7.70 -20.55 -31.45
CA TYR A 218 8.00 -20.33 -30.04
C TYR A 218 6.84 -20.79 -29.15
N GLU A 219 5.61 -20.47 -29.51
CA GLU A 219 4.40 -20.93 -28.81
C GLU A 219 4.32 -22.46 -28.80
N GLN A 220 4.59 -23.11 -29.94
CA GLN A 220 4.63 -24.57 -30.05
C GLN A 220 5.72 -25.18 -29.17
N LEU A 221 6.92 -24.59 -29.16
CA LEU A 221 7.99 -25.01 -28.25
C LEU A 221 7.55 -24.93 -26.78
N ILE A 222 6.88 -23.84 -26.37
CA ILE A 222 6.39 -23.69 -25.00
C ILE A 222 5.36 -24.76 -24.66
N ASP A 223 4.41 -25.04 -25.56
CA ASP A 223 3.42 -26.10 -25.36
C ASP A 223 4.07 -27.48 -25.22
N GLU A 224 5.08 -27.80 -26.04
CA GLU A 224 5.86 -29.03 -25.95
C GLU A 224 6.59 -29.16 -24.60
N LEU A 225 7.22 -28.07 -24.14
CA LEU A 225 7.93 -28.04 -22.86
C LEU A 225 6.97 -28.20 -21.68
N LEU A 226 5.81 -27.53 -21.70
CA LEU A 226 4.79 -27.66 -20.66
C LEU A 226 4.15 -29.06 -20.62
N ALA A 227 4.04 -29.72 -21.78
CA ALA A 227 3.52 -31.10 -21.87
C ALA A 227 4.55 -32.16 -21.42
N SER A 228 5.83 -31.80 -21.29
CA SER A 228 6.88 -32.71 -20.85
C SER A 228 6.71 -33.13 -19.38
N LYS A 229 6.96 -34.40 -19.06
CA LYS A 229 6.99 -34.87 -17.67
C LYS A 229 8.04 -34.12 -16.83
N HIS A 230 9.14 -33.71 -17.45
CA HIS A 230 10.19 -32.95 -16.78
C HIS A 230 9.73 -31.57 -16.29
N TYR A 231 8.68 -30.98 -16.88
CA TYR A 231 8.09 -29.75 -16.36
C TYR A 231 7.45 -30.00 -14.99
N GLY A 232 6.71 -31.11 -14.86
CA GLY A 232 6.15 -31.55 -13.58
C GLY A 232 7.23 -31.81 -12.53
N GLU A 233 8.32 -32.49 -12.90
CA GLU A 233 9.47 -32.73 -12.03
C GLU A 233 10.13 -31.42 -11.57
N ARG A 234 10.32 -30.46 -12.49
CA ARG A 234 10.88 -29.13 -12.18
C ARG A 234 10.00 -28.37 -11.18
N TRP A 235 8.68 -28.36 -11.40
CA TRP A 235 7.73 -27.68 -10.52
C TRP A 235 7.62 -28.36 -9.15
N ALA A 236 7.65 -29.69 -9.13
CA ALA A 236 7.57 -30.47 -7.88
C ALA A 236 8.74 -30.15 -6.96
N ARG A 237 9.96 -29.93 -7.49
CA ARG A 237 11.12 -29.56 -6.65
C ARG A 237 10.88 -28.33 -5.79
N TYR A 238 10.26 -27.29 -6.33
CA TYR A 238 9.94 -26.10 -5.55
C TYR A 238 9.05 -26.41 -4.34
N TRP A 239 8.04 -27.26 -4.53
CA TRP A 239 7.17 -27.71 -3.43
C TRP A 239 7.89 -28.63 -2.45
N LEU A 240 8.72 -29.54 -2.96
CA LEU A 240 9.54 -30.43 -2.14
C LEU A 240 10.50 -29.63 -1.24
N ASP A 241 11.11 -28.56 -1.76
CA ASP A 241 11.96 -27.66 -0.98
C ASP A 241 11.14 -26.93 0.11
N LEU A 242 9.94 -26.43 -0.22
CA LEU A 242 9.06 -25.75 0.74
C LEU A 242 8.65 -26.65 1.91
N VAL A 243 8.35 -27.93 1.64
CA VAL A 243 8.00 -28.91 2.68
C VAL A 243 9.22 -29.55 3.33
N ARG A 244 10.44 -29.11 2.96
CA ARG A 244 11.72 -29.66 3.42
C ARG A 244 11.78 -31.17 3.22
N PHE A 245 11.33 -31.62 2.06
CA PHE A 245 11.48 -33.00 1.66
C PHE A 245 12.97 -33.36 1.68
N ALA A 246 13.24 -34.47 2.34
CA ALA A 246 14.57 -35.03 2.46
C ALA A 246 14.37 -36.53 2.60
N GLU A 247 15.21 -37.30 1.91
CA GLU A 247 15.19 -38.76 1.98
C GLU A 247 15.55 -39.28 3.38
N THR A 248 16.22 -38.45 4.19
CA THR A 248 16.64 -38.79 5.56
C THR A 248 16.18 -37.78 6.62
N CYS A 249 16.22 -38.18 7.89
CA CYS A 249 15.90 -37.36 9.07
C CYS A 249 17.07 -36.46 9.53
N GLY A 250 17.90 -35.99 8.59
CA GLY A 250 19.26 -35.44 8.73
C GLY A 250 19.53 -34.24 9.67
N TYR A 251 18.69 -33.97 10.67
CA TYR A 251 19.01 -33.05 11.77
C TYR A 251 19.86 -33.72 12.87
N GLU A 252 19.61 -35.00 13.19
CA GLU A 252 20.39 -35.74 14.22
C GLU A 252 20.64 -37.22 13.88
N ARG A 253 19.91 -37.79 12.91
CA ARG A 253 20.01 -39.21 12.53
C ARG A 253 19.82 -39.36 11.02
N ASP A 254 20.77 -39.99 10.35
CA ASP A 254 20.72 -40.26 8.90
C ASP A 254 19.85 -41.49 8.58
N GLN A 255 18.69 -41.58 9.22
CA GLN A 255 17.73 -42.65 8.98
C GLN A 255 16.85 -42.27 7.80
N LEU A 256 16.62 -43.24 6.91
CA LEU A 256 15.68 -43.12 5.80
C LEU A 256 14.27 -42.86 6.31
N LYS A 257 13.52 -41.97 5.64
CA LYS A 257 12.08 -41.83 5.88
C LYS A 257 11.33 -42.96 5.17
N PRO A 258 10.45 -43.71 5.85
CA PRO A 258 9.63 -44.71 5.20
C PRO A 258 8.64 -44.04 4.23
N ASN A 259 8.48 -44.65 3.05
CA ASN A 259 7.55 -44.22 2.00
C ASN A 259 6.09 -44.46 2.38
#